data_AF-A0A937F1M9-F1
#
_entry.id   AF-A0A937F1M9-F1
#
_cell.length_a   1.000
_cell.length_b   1.000
_cell.length_c   1.000
_cell.angle_alpha   90.00
_cell.angle_beta   90.00
_cell.angle_gamma   90.00
#
_symmetry.space_group_name_H-M   'P 1'
#
loop_
_entity.id
_entity.type
_entity.pdbx_description
1 polymer ?
#
loop_
_entity_poly.entity_id
_entity_poly.type
_entity_poly.pdbx_seq_one_letter_code
_entity_poly.pdbx_strand_id
1 'polypeptide(L)'
;MTHNEMDEDWAWPPYPDARMLTDGERKQLCHMLYIALVEIRSLGWDGKTEQMTDLADAFHNLPDFLWSEEFSMSTFRKFLQAYQQKYGKECRSNYLEMFDQINQPANE
;
A
#
# COMPACT_ATOMS: atom_id res chain seq x y z
N MET A 1 33.03 -20.85 -8.19
CA MET A 1 33.10 -19.74 -7.22
C MET A 1 32.44 -18.55 -7.89
N THR A 2 31.18 -18.18 -7.67
CA THR A 2 30.05 -18.70 -6.87
C THR A 2 28.81 -18.23 -7.63
N HIS A 3 27.96 -19.16 -8.11
CA HIS A 3 26.56 -18.82 -8.32
C HIS A 3 26.00 -18.70 -6.91
N ASN A 4 25.57 -17.49 -6.56
CA ASN A 4 25.12 -17.17 -5.23
C ASN A 4 23.73 -17.80 -5.07
N GLU A 5 23.67 -19.02 -4.55
CA GLU A 5 22.43 -19.76 -4.19
C GLU A 5 21.71 -19.12 -2.98
N MET A 6 21.85 -17.80 -2.81
CA MET A 6 21.28 -17.01 -1.71
C MET A 6 20.29 -15.94 -2.19
N ASP A 7 20.00 -15.86 -3.49
CA ASP A 7 19.08 -14.85 -4.05
C ASP A 7 17.66 -15.39 -4.35
N GLU A 8 17.43 -16.70 -4.22
CA GLU A 8 16.13 -17.32 -4.53
C GLU A 8 15.12 -17.31 -3.37
N ASP A 9 15.59 -17.21 -2.12
CA ASP A 9 14.73 -17.29 -0.92
C ASP A 9 14.01 -15.95 -0.59
N TRP A 10 14.43 -14.86 -1.23
CA TRP A 10 13.78 -13.54 -1.16
C TRP A 10 12.97 -13.20 -2.41
N ALA A 11 12.85 -14.12 -3.37
CA ALA A 11 11.95 -13.95 -4.50
C ALA A 11 10.51 -13.95 -3.97
N TRP A 12 9.97 -12.74 -3.77
CA TRP A 12 8.57 -12.51 -3.45
C TRP A 12 7.76 -13.37 -4.45
N PRO A 13 6.85 -14.26 -3.97
CA PRO A 13 6.20 -15.23 -4.84
C PRO A 13 5.55 -14.51 -6.02
N PRO A 14 5.55 -15.09 -7.24
CA PRO A 14 5.02 -14.40 -8.40
C PRO A 14 3.56 -14.02 -8.13
N TYR A 15 3.28 -12.72 -8.09
CA TYR A 15 1.92 -12.24 -7.89
C TYR A 15 1.18 -12.35 -9.21
N PRO A 16 0.11 -13.17 -9.29
CA PRO A 16 -0.59 -13.41 -10.55
C PRO A 16 -1.26 -12.16 -11.12
N ASP A 17 -1.43 -11.11 -10.31
CA ASP A 17 -1.95 -9.80 -10.71
C ASP A 17 -0.88 -8.71 -10.81
N ALA A 18 0.42 -9.06 -10.72
CA ALA A 18 1.51 -8.11 -10.92
C ALA A 18 1.45 -7.52 -12.32
N ARG A 19 1.43 -6.18 -12.39
CA ARG A 19 1.49 -5.44 -13.65
C ARG A 19 1.96 -4.02 -13.44
N MET A 20 2.28 -3.36 -14.54
CA MET A 20 2.40 -1.91 -14.55
C MET A 20 1.04 -1.25 -14.28
N LEU A 21 1.06 -0.23 -13.43
CA LEU A 21 -0.10 0.62 -13.16
C LEU A 21 -0.37 1.58 -14.32
N THR A 22 -1.64 1.88 -14.57
CA THR A 22 -2.05 2.99 -15.43
C THR A 22 -1.78 4.33 -14.74
N ASP A 23 -1.69 5.42 -15.51
CA ASP A 23 -1.50 6.76 -14.94
C ASP A 23 -2.66 7.18 -14.03
N GLY A 24 -3.89 6.72 -14.32
CA GLY A 24 -5.06 6.94 -13.47
C GLY A 24 -4.93 6.26 -12.12
N GLU A 25 -4.47 5.01 -12.07
CA GLU A 25 -4.23 4.28 -10.83
C GLU A 25 -3.08 4.90 -10.05
N ARG A 26 -1.97 5.25 -10.71
CA ARG A 26 -0.84 5.95 -10.07
C ARG A 26 -1.30 7.24 -9.42
N LYS A 27 -2.09 8.05 -10.11
CA LYS A 27 -2.61 9.32 -9.57
C LYS A 27 -3.44 9.08 -8.32
N GLN A 28 -4.33 8.08 -8.33
CA GLN A 28 -5.18 7.76 -7.18
C GLN A 28 -4.37 7.18 -6.00
N LEU A 29 -3.43 6.29 -6.27
CA LEU A 29 -2.53 5.73 -5.26
C LEU A 29 -1.61 6.80 -4.64
N CYS A 30 -1.09 7.74 -5.44
CA CYS A 30 -0.39 8.92 -4.94
C CYS A 30 -1.27 9.76 -4.01
N HIS A 31 -2.56 9.91 -4.35
CA HIS A 31 -3.50 10.64 -3.49
C HIS A 31 -3.74 9.89 -2.16
N MET A 32 -3.86 8.56 -2.20
CA MET A 32 -3.93 7.73 -0.99
C MET A 32 -2.68 7.88 -0.12
N LEU A 33 -1.48 7.85 -0.73
CA LEU A 33 -0.22 8.08 -0.02
C LEU A 33 -0.18 9.44 0.66
N TYR A 34 -0.63 10.49 -0.02
CA TYR A 34 -0.76 11.82 0.57
C TYR A 34 -1.64 11.80 1.84
N ILE A 35 -2.80 11.14 1.78
CA ILE A 35 -3.71 11.01 2.92
C ILE A 35 -3.04 10.25 4.07
N ALA A 36 -2.35 9.14 3.77
CA ALA A 36 -1.60 8.36 4.75
C ALA A 36 -0.53 9.20 5.45
N LEU A 37 0.23 10.02 4.71
CA LEU A 37 1.25 10.91 5.30
C LEU A 37 0.64 11.97 6.22
N VAL A 38 -0.52 12.52 5.86
CA VAL A 38 -1.26 13.47 6.71
C VAL A 38 -1.76 12.80 7.98
N GLU A 39 -2.27 11.57 7.88
CA GLU A 39 -2.73 10.79 9.04
C GLU A 39 -1.55 10.39 9.95
N ILE A 40 -0.44 9.89 9.40
CA ILE A 40 0.81 9.59 10.13
C ILE A 40 1.25 10.80 10.97
N ARG A 41 1.33 11.98 10.36
CA ARG A 41 1.67 13.21 11.08
C ARG A 41 0.69 13.49 12.23
N SER A 42 -0.60 13.28 11.99
CA SER A 42 -1.63 13.51 13.00
C SER A 42 -1.56 12.51 14.16
N LEU A 43 -1.33 11.24 13.86
CA LEU A 43 -1.12 10.18 14.87
C LEU A 43 0.09 10.47 15.75
N GLY A 44 1.16 11.04 15.18
CA GLY A 44 2.32 11.52 15.92
C GLY A 44 1.96 12.61 16.93
N TRP A 45 1.12 13.59 16.55
CA TRP A 45 0.62 14.61 17.49
C TRP A 45 -0.25 14.03 18.61
N ASP A 46 -1.04 13.00 18.28
CA ASP A 46 -1.94 12.33 19.22
C ASP A 46 -1.21 11.32 20.13
N GLY A 47 0.11 11.13 19.97
CA GLY A 47 0.89 10.15 20.73
C GLY A 47 0.59 8.68 20.37
N LYS A 48 -0.06 8.43 19.22
CA LYS A 48 -0.44 7.09 18.74
C LYS A 48 0.68 6.43 17.95
N THR A 49 1.84 6.26 18.58
CA THR A 49 3.08 5.79 17.91
C THR A 49 2.92 4.44 17.23
N GLU A 50 2.24 3.47 17.84
CA GLU A 50 2.05 2.15 17.23
C GLU A 50 1.22 2.22 15.95
N GLN A 51 0.06 2.88 15.99
CA GLN A 51 -0.79 3.06 14.82
C GLN A 51 -0.07 3.85 13.71
N MET A 52 0.72 4.86 14.09
CA MET A 52 1.54 5.64 13.16
C MET A 52 2.56 4.75 12.43
N THR A 53 3.28 3.89 13.17
CA THR A 53 4.26 2.95 12.60
C THR A 53 3.57 1.95 11.68
N ASP A 54 2.47 1.35 12.12
CA ASP A 54 1.74 0.37 11.31
C ASP A 54 1.18 0.99 10.01
N LEU A 55 0.72 2.25 10.06
CA LEU A 55 0.28 2.96 8.86
C LEU A 55 1.46 3.26 7.92
N ALA A 56 2.62 3.65 8.47
CA ALA A 56 3.82 3.84 7.68
C ALA A 56 4.25 2.51 7.01
N ASP A 57 4.23 1.41 7.75
CA ASP A 57 4.56 0.07 7.24
C ASP A 57 3.61 -0.35 6.11
N ALA A 58 2.31 -0.03 6.20
CA ALA A 58 1.36 -0.34 5.14
C ALA A 58 1.64 0.41 3.82
N PHE A 59 2.29 1.59 3.87
CA PHE A 59 2.48 2.48 2.72
C PHE A 59 3.94 2.64 2.25
N HIS A 60 4.95 2.26 3.05
CA HIS A 60 6.34 2.66 2.79
C HIS A 60 6.91 2.19 1.45
N ASN A 61 6.45 1.05 0.92
CA ASN A 61 6.89 0.53 -0.37
C ASN A 61 6.11 1.10 -1.57
N LEU A 62 4.97 1.75 -1.32
CA LEU A 62 4.14 2.28 -2.40
C LEU A 62 4.90 3.27 -3.31
N PRO A 63 5.70 4.24 -2.80
CA PRO A 63 6.46 5.16 -3.64
C PRO A 63 7.36 4.47 -4.67
N ASP A 64 8.00 3.37 -4.28
CA ASP A 64 8.90 2.60 -5.15
C ASP A 64 8.10 1.79 -6.18
N PHE A 65 7.03 1.12 -5.72
CA PHE A 65 6.25 0.24 -6.59
C PHE A 65 5.33 0.98 -7.58
N LEU A 66 5.00 2.26 -7.38
CA LEU A 66 4.16 3.04 -8.30
C LEU A 66 4.63 3.01 -9.77
N TRP A 67 5.94 2.86 -9.97
CA TRP A 67 6.57 2.86 -11.29
C TRP A 67 7.16 1.50 -11.68
N SER A 68 7.00 0.48 -10.83
CA SER A 68 7.45 -0.88 -11.09
C SER A 68 6.58 -1.55 -12.17
N GLU A 69 7.18 -2.51 -12.87
CA GLU A 69 6.46 -3.42 -13.77
C GLU A 69 5.70 -4.52 -13.00
N GLU A 70 5.98 -4.67 -11.70
CA GLU A 70 5.51 -5.78 -10.87
C GLU A 70 4.61 -5.32 -9.71
N PHE A 71 3.75 -4.31 -9.92
CA PHE A 71 2.81 -3.88 -8.89
C PHE A 71 1.63 -4.86 -8.76
N SER A 72 1.45 -5.46 -7.57
CA SER A 72 0.31 -6.32 -7.25
C SER A 72 -0.74 -5.55 -6.43
N MET A 73 -1.90 -5.33 -7.04
CA MET A 73 -3.06 -4.71 -6.38
C MET A 73 -3.53 -5.54 -5.18
N SER A 74 -3.57 -6.86 -5.34
CA SER A 74 -4.01 -7.80 -4.30
C SER A 74 -3.09 -7.79 -3.09
N THR A 75 -1.77 -7.68 -3.29
CA THR A 75 -0.79 -7.60 -2.20
C THR A 75 -0.87 -6.27 -1.47
N PHE A 76 -0.93 -5.15 -2.20
CA PHE A 76 -1.08 -3.85 -1.56
C PHE A 76 -2.39 -3.80 -0.73
N ARG A 77 -3.49 -4.35 -1.27
CA ARG A 77 -4.76 -4.47 -0.54
C ARG A 77 -4.64 -5.27 0.77
N LYS A 78 -3.80 -6.31 0.82
CA LYS A 78 -3.57 -7.09 2.06
C LYS A 78 -2.93 -6.23 3.16
N PHE A 79 -1.99 -5.36 2.83
CA PHE A 79 -1.40 -4.43 3.81
C PHE A 79 -2.43 -3.46 4.37
N LEU A 80 -3.27 -2.88 3.48
CA LEU A 80 -4.38 -2.02 3.90
C LEU A 80 -5.39 -2.78 4.78
N GLN A 81 -5.69 -4.03 4.43
CA GLN A 81 -6.59 -4.88 5.20
C GLN A 81 -6.05 -5.17 6.60
N ALA A 82 -4.76 -5.49 6.72
CA ALA A 82 -4.14 -5.73 8.02
C ALA A 82 -4.22 -4.48 8.92
N TYR A 83 -3.86 -3.31 8.39
CA TYR A 83 -3.98 -2.05 9.10
C TYR A 83 -5.43 -1.76 9.54
N GLN A 84 -6.37 -1.86 8.60
CA GLN A 84 -7.76 -1.48 8.85
C GLN A 84 -8.51 -2.49 9.73
N GLN A 85 -8.11 -3.76 9.73
CA GLN A 85 -8.62 -4.76 10.68
C GLN A 85 -8.20 -4.42 12.12
N LYS A 86 -6.96 -3.93 12.31
CA LYS A 86 -6.43 -3.58 13.63
C LYS A 86 -7.04 -2.28 14.17
N TYR A 87 -7.21 -1.27 13.31
CA TYR A 87 -7.56 0.09 13.74
C TYR A 87 -8.90 0.62 13.23
N GLY A 88 -9.73 -0.17 12.53
CA GLY A 88 -10.86 0.34 11.73
C GLY A 88 -11.87 1.27 12.43
N LYS A 89 -12.02 1.21 13.76
CA LYS A 89 -12.87 2.15 14.52
C LYS A 89 -12.19 3.49 14.84
N GLU A 90 -10.86 3.53 14.76
CA GLU A 90 -9.98 4.65 15.10
C GLU A 90 -9.33 5.28 13.86
N CYS A 91 -9.41 4.62 12.71
CA CYS A 91 -8.93 5.16 11.43
C CYS A 91 -9.70 6.41 11.04
N ARG A 92 -8.98 7.44 10.61
CA ARG A 92 -9.59 8.66 10.06
C ARG A 92 -10.02 8.48 8.61
N SER A 93 -9.46 7.49 7.92
CA SER A 93 -9.73 7.18 6.52
C SER A 93 -10.00 5.70 6.31
N ASN A 94 -10.90 5.40 5.37
CA ASN A 94 -11.22 4.04 4.94
C ASN A 94 -10.37 3.68 3.72
N TYR A 95 -9.13 3.25 3.96
CA TYR A 95 -8.17 2.95 2.90
C TYR A 95 -8.62 1.80 1.99
N LEU A 96 -9.34 0.81 2.53
CA LEU A 96 -9.90 -0.27 1.72
C LEU A 96 -10.96 0.24 0.73
N GLU A 97 -11.88 1.09 1.18
CA GLU A 97 -12.89 1.67 0.30
C GLU A 97 -12.26 2.58 -0.76
N MET A 98 -11.30 3.42 -0.36
CA MET A 98 -10.55 4.24 -1.31
C MET A 98 -9.83 3.38 -2.34
N PHE A 99 -9.19 2.28 -1.92
CA PHE A 99 -8.51 1.36 -2.81
C PHE A 99 -9.47 0.61 -3.74
N ASP A 100 -10.62 0.17 -3.22
CA ASP A 100 -11.62 -0.55 -3.99
C ASP A 100 -12.25 0.36 -5.07
N GLN A 101 -12.30 1.69 -4.86
CA GLN A 101 -12.72 2.66 -5.89
C GLN A 101 -11.71 2.79 -7.04
N ILE A 102 -10.42 2.60 -6.80
CA ILE A 102 -9.38 2.65 -7.86
C ILE A 102 -9.59 1.52 -8.87
N ASN A 103 -10.04 0.36 -8.38
CA ASN A 103 -10.24 -0.85 -9.18
C ASN A 103 -11.61 -0.94 -9.85
N GLN A 104 -12.49 0.05 -9.63
CA GLN A 104 -13.76 0.10 -10.35
C GLN A 104 -13.52 0.73 -11.73
N PRO A 105 -14.09 0.17 -12.82
CA PRO A 105 -14.14 0.87 -14.09
C PRO A 105 -14.83 2.22 -13.86
N ALA A 106 -14.25 3.30 -14.37
CA ALA A 106 -14.91 4.60 -14.33
C ALA A 106 -16.29 4.44 -14.96
N ASN A 107 -17.35 4.69 -14.19
CA ASN A 107 -18.69 4.79 -14.76
C ASN A 107 -18.67 6.03 -15.67
N GLU A 108 -18.68 5.80 -16.99
CA GLU A 108 -18.89 6.81 -18.02
C GLU A 108 -20.30 7.41 -17.95
#